data_AF-A0A939HAK4-F1
#
_entry.id   AF-A0A939HAK4-F1
#
_cell.length_a   1.000
_cell.length_b   1.000
_cell.length_c   1.000
_cell.angle_alpha   90.00
_cell.angle_beta   90.00
_cell.angle_gamma   90.00
#
_symmetry.space_group_name_H-M   'P 1'
#
loop_
_entity.id
_entity.type
_entity.pdbx_description
1 polymer ?
#
loop_
_entity_poly.entity_id
_entity_poly.type
_entity_poly.pdbx_seq_one_letter_code
_entity_poly.pdbx_strand_id
1 'polypeptide(L)'
;MGKKSIAVIVFIVVTIGFLYGFVTYNRQLREMLDKEISPQVVVMPDETEKPQPPVTETPPISEQDTEETEEEEEETSELVVIPYIIGLHKEDAVKALEDRNLVPEIHLEYVEGVEKEYVFYQRPPRNQEVPAGTTVSFSVSRGPYGSSDTETKVMMPIVMGKTRAQAEKVLVETGLLVKIRESYSSEVVKGNVISSDTAAGKEVRKGSTVIITVSLGKEPVEKVMVPDVTGRARSEAVSLLESAGLTVRITEAYSDTVPEGMVMAQNPGAVLVEPGTTVNLTISKGKESEPDLEEPEEPADPADPEDPGTPING
;
A
#
# COMPACT_ATOMS: atom_id res chain seq x y z
N MET A 1 -5.05 20.50 25.12
CA MET A 1 -5.99 19.60 24.41
C MET A 1 -5.41 19.24 23.07
N GLY A 2 -4.98 17.99 22.91
CA GLY A 2 -4.11 17.56 21.81
C GLY A 2 -4.85 17.39 20.49
N LYS A 3 -4.14 17.69 19.40
CA LYS A 3 -4.54 17.59 17.97
C LYS A 3 -5.15 16.24 17.54
N LYS A 4 -5.13 15.23 18.41
CA LYS A 4 -5.76 13.91 18.20
C LYS A 4 -7.29 13.94 18.33
N SER A 5 -7.88 14.90 19.06
CA SER A 5 -9.33 14.95 19.27
C SER A 5 -10.11 15.60 18.12
N ILE A 6 -9.49 16.47 17.32
CA ILE A 6 -10.14 17.15 16.20
C ILE A 6 -10.30 16.20 14.99
N ALA A 7 -9.33 15.31 14.77
CA ALA A 7 -9.37 14.33 13.68
C ALA A 7 -10.50 13.29 13.84
N VAL A 8 -10.82 12.91 15.08
CA VAL A 8 -11.88 11.92 15.37
C VAL A 8 -13.28 12.52 15.16
N ILE A 9 -13.48 13.79 15.50
CA ILE A 9 -14.76 14.48 15.32
C ILE A 9 -15.03 14.75 13.82
N VAL A 10 -14.00 15.12 13.04
CA VAL A 10 -14.13 15.30 11.59
C VAL A 10 -14.45 13.97 10.87
N PHE A 11 -13.95 12.83 11.37
CA PHE A 11 -14.23 11.52 10.80
C PHE A 11 -15.67 11.04 11.06
N ILE A 12 -16.28 11.42 12.20
CA ILE A 12 -17.66 11.04 12.54
C ILE A 12 -18.70 11.86 11.75
N VAL A 13 -18.41 13.12 11.42
CA VAL A 13 -19.34 13.95 10.63
C VAL A 13 -19.35 13.56 9.15
N VAL A 14 -18.23 13.05 8.61
CA VAL A 14 -18.13 12.60 7.21
C VAL A 14 -18.80 11.24 6.98
N THR A 15 -18.82 10.34 7.97
CA THR A 15 -19.46 9.02 7.85
C THR A 15 -20.99 9.07 7.97
N ILE A 16 -21.54 10.01 8.75
CA ILE A 16 -23.00 10.20 8.88
C ILE A 16 -23.60 10.84 7.62
N GLY A 17 -22.86 11.73 6.93
CA GLY A 17 -23.30 12.30 5.64
C GLY A 17 -23.39 11.28 4.51
N PHE A 18 -22.51 10.28 4.50
CA PHE A 18 -22.52 9.20 3.50
C PHE A 18 -23.65 8.18 3.73
N LEU A 19 -24.05 7.96 4.99
CA LEU A 19 -25.19 7.09 5.32
C LEU A 19 -26.54 7.74 4.95
N TYR A 20 -26.66 9.06 5.10
CA TYR A 20 -27.88 9.78 4.73
C TYR A 20 -28.11 9.84 3.21
N GLY A 21 -27.05 10.00 2.41
CA GLY A 21 -27.14 9.97 0.94
C GLY A 21 -27.51 8.60 0.37
N PHE A 22 -27.05 7.52 0.99
CA PHE A 22 -27.33 6.15 0.55
C PHE A 22 -28.78 5.71 0.83
N VAL A 23 -29.37 6.17 1.94
CA VAL A 23 -30.78 5.87 2.28
C VAL A 23 -31.76 6.66 1.41
N THR A 24 -31.46 7.90 1.03
CA THR A 24 -32.31 8.68 0.11
C THR A 24 -32.23 8.20 -1.34
N TYR A 25 -31.05 7.76 -1.79
CA TYR A 25 -30.85 7.25 -3.16
C TYR A 25 -31.60 5.93 -3.38
N ASN A 26 -31.59 5.03 -2.40
CA ASN A 26 -32.36 3.78 -2.45
C ASN A 26 -33.89 3.98 -2.36
N ARG A 27 -34.36 5.13 -1.87
CA ARG A 27 -35.80 5.46 -1.88
C ARG A 27 -36.27 5.93 -3.26
N GLN A 28 -35.49 6.77 -3.94
CA GLN A 28 -35.82 7.23 -5.30
C GLN A 28 -35.77 6.12 -6.36
N LEU A 29 -34.89 5.13 -6.19
CA LEU A 29 -34.82 3.95 -7.07
C LEU A 29 -36.05 3.03 -6.97
N ARG A 30 -36.69 2.94 -5.79
CA ARG A 30 -37.96 2.22 -5.63
C ARG A 30 -39.15 2.95 -6.26
N GLU A 31 -39.19 4.28 -6.17
CA GLU A 31 -40.24 5.09 -6.80
C GLU A 31 -40.16 5.09 -8.34
N MET A 32 -38.98 4.89 -8.92
CA MET A 32 -38.82 4.75 -10.38
C MET A 32 -39.24 3.37 -10.89
N LEU A 33 -38.97 2.30 -10.14
CA LEU A 33 -39.31 0.93 -10.54
C LEU A 33 -40.82 0.65 -10.43
N ASP A 34 -41.51 1.25 -9.45
CA ASP A 34 -42.99 1.16 -9.33
C ASP A 34 -43.74 1.97 -10.40
N LYS A 35 -43.08 2.92 -11.08
CA LYS A 35 -43.71 3.74 -12.13
C LYS A 35 -43.66 3.10 -13.52
N GLU A 36 -42.83 2.08 -13.71
CA GLU A 36 -42.65 1.40 -15.01
C GLU A 36 -43.38 0.04 -15.09
N ILE A 37 -43.95 -0.43 -13.98
CA ILE A 37 -44.69 -1.70 -13.91
C ILE A 37 -46.06 -1.47 -13.25
N SER A 38 -46.89 -0.61 -13.86
CA SER A 38 -48.32 -0.59 -13.55
C SER A 38 -49.06 -1.49 -14.54
N PRO A 39 -49.80 -2.52 -14.10
CA PRO A 39 -50.71 -3.25 -14.96
C PRO A 39 -51.87 -2.33 -15.38
N GLN A 40 -52.16 -2.27 -16.68
CA GLN A 40 -53.40 -1.70 -17.21
C GLN A 40 -54.56 -2.59 -16.72
N VAL A 41 -55.32 -2.10 -15.74
CA VAL A 41 -56.59 -2.69 -15.30
C VAL A 41 -57.64 -2.37 -16.37
N VAL A 42 -58.05 -3.37 -17.13
CA VAL A 42 -59.27 -3.30 -17.94
C VAL A 42 -60.45 -3.57 -17.01
N VAL A 43 -61.34 -2.57 -16.95
CA VAL A 43 -62.47 -2.42 -16.05
C VAL A 43 -63.61 -3.38 -16.44
N MET A 44 -64.14 -4.14 -15.46
CA MET A 44 -65.46 -4.74 -15.53
C MET A 44 -66.52 -3.69 -15.12
N PRO A 45 -67.69 -3.61 -15.77
CA PRO A 45 -68.81 -2.88 -15.21
C PRO A 45 -69.63 -3.76 -14.25
N ASP A 46 -69.92 -3.14 -13.12
CA ASP A 46 -70.82 -3.45 -12.03
C ASP A 46 -72.28 -3.63 -12.50
N GLU A 47 -73.00 -4.62 -11.96
CA GLU A 47 -74.39 -4.39 -11.53
C GLU A 47 -74.95 -5.51 -10.63
N THR A 48 -75.76 -5.04 -9.71
CA THR A 48 -76.37 -5.62 -8.53
C THR A 48 -77.56 -6.55 -8.79
N GLU A 49 -77.79 -7.47 -7.84
CA GLU A 49 -79.06 -7.68 -7.09
C GLU A 49 -79.61 -9.13 -7.03
N LYS A 50 -79.94 -9.55 -5.79
CA LYS A 50 -80.57 -10.79 -5.27
C LYS A 50 -82.05 -10.94 -5.73
N PRO A 51 -82.86 -11.96 -5.31
CA PRO A 51 -82.64 -13.35 -4.85
C PRO A 51 -83.59 -14.41 -5.52
N GLN A 52 -83.36 -15.72 -5.26
CA GLN A 52 -84.26 -16.88 -5.57
C GLN A 52 -85.55 -16.87 -4.69
N PRO A 53 -86.61 -17.75 -4.81
CA PRO A 53 -86.81 -19.08 -5.47
C PRO A 53 -88.27 -19.24 -6.09
N PRO A 54 -89.02 -20.39 -6.22
CA PRO A 54 -88.76 -21.84 -6.00
C PRO A 54 -89.27 -22.87 -7.07
N VAL A 55 -88.75 -24.10 -6.92
CA VAL A 55 -89.16 -25.48 -7.27
C VAL A 55 -90.39 -25.74 -8.17
N THR A 56 -90.24 -26.61 -9.18
CA THR A 56 -91.30 -27.55 -9.63
C THR A 56 -90.72 -28.81 -10.30
N GLU A 57 -90.95 -29.94 -9.64
CA GLU A 57 -91.34 -31.29 -10.09
C GLU A 57 -90.89 -31.86 -11.47
N THR A 58 -90.28 -33.05 -11.39
CA THR A 58 -90.12 -34.08 -12.44
C THR A 58 -91.48 -34.59 -12.95
N PRO A 59 -91.61 -35.09 -14.20
CA PRO A 59 -91.42 -36.53 -14.49
C PRO A 59 -91.04 -36.83 -16.00
N PRO A 60 -91.15 -38.06 -16.57
CA PRO A 60 -90.26 -39.21 -16.32
C PRO A 60 -89.74 -39.94 -17.60
N ILE A 61 -88.86 -40.94 -17.41
CA ILE A 61 -88.49 -42.12 -18.26
C ILE A 61 -87.70 -41.90 -19.58
N SER A 62 -86.50 -42.48 -19.68
CA SER A 62 -86.20 -43.57 -20.63
C SER A 62 -84.79 -44.13 -20.39
N GLU A 63 -84.76 -45.42 -20.13
CA GLU A 63 -83.60 -46.31 -20.15
C GLU A 63 -82.83 -46.14 -21.46
N GLN A 64 -81.50 -46.10 -21.40
CA GLN A 64 -80.63 -46.82 -22.32
C GLN A 64 -79.22 -46.94 -21.76
N ASP A 65 -78.74 -48.17 -21.83
CA ASP A 65 -77.43 -48.67 -21.47
C ASP A 65 -76.30 -47.81 -22.03
N THR A 66 -75.33 -47.48 -21.19
CA THR A 66 -73.90 -47.55 -21.53
C THR A 66 -73.13 -47.60 -20.22
N GLU A 67 -72.73 -48.82 -19.85
CA GLU A 67 -71.64 -49.10 -18.93
C GLU A 67 -70.35 -48.60 -19.61
N GLU A 68 -69.96 -47.35 -19.34
CA GLU A 68 -68.61 -46.87 -19.60
C GLU A 68 -67.86 -46.92 -18.27
N THR A 69 -67.18 -48.02 -18.08
CA THR A 69 -66.13 -48.18 -17.07
C THR A 69 -65.02 -47.21 -17.44
N GLU A 70 -64.98 -46.05 -16.78
CA GLU A 70 -63.80 -45.18 -16.76
C GLU A 70 -62.72 -45.95 -16.00
N GLU A 71 -61.82 -46.60 -16.74
CA GLU A 71 -60.54 -47.05 -16.22
C GLU A 71 -59.73 -45.79 -15.89
N GLU A 72 -59.81 -45.34 -14.64
CA GLU A 72 -58.80 -44.47 -14.05
C GLU A 72 -57.47 -45.23 -14.12
N GLU A 73 -56.67 -44.98 -15.17
CA GLU A 73 -55.26 -45.30 -15.17
C GLU A 73 -54.62 -44.51 -14.03
N GLU A 74 -54.57 -45.11 -12.84
CA GLU A 74 -53.72 -44.63 -11.75
C GLU A 74 -52.29 -44.65 -12.28
N GLU A 75 -51.80 -43.49 -12.77
CA GLU A 75 -50.38 -43.24 -12.95
C GLU A 75 -49.75 -43.39 -11.57
N THR A 76 -49.29 -44.61 -11.26
CA THR A 76 -48.56 -44.89 -10.03
C THR A 76 -47.23 -44.16 -10.13
N SER A 77 -47.21 -42.90 -9.70
CA SER A 77 -46.01 -42.08 -9.69
C SER A 77 -44.96 -42.78 -8.81
N GLU A 78 -43.88 -43.26 -9.41
CA GLU A 78 -42.81 -43.91 -8.67
C GLU A 78 -42.25 -42.93 -7.64
N LEU A 79 -42.41 -43.24 -6.35
CA LEU A 79 -41.95 -42.39 -5.26
C LEU A 79 -40.46 -42.64 -5.02
N VAL A 80 -39.68 -41.57 -5.02
CA VAL A 80 -38.24 -41.56 -4.75
C VAL A 80 -37.94 -40.72 -3.51
N VAL A 81 -36.94 -41.16 -2.73
CA VAL A 81 -36.54 -40.49 -1.49
C VAL A 81 -35.48 -39.42 -1.78
N ILE A 82 -35.71 -38.19 -1.31
CA ILE A 82 -34.76 -37.08 -1.50
C ILE A 82 -33.46 -37.34 -0.71
N PRO A 83 -32.29 -37.33 -1.37
CA PRO A 83 -31.00 -37.53 -0.71
C PRO A 83 -30.57 -36.31 0.11
N TYR A 84 -29.59 -36.52 0.98
CA TYR A 84 -28.93 -35.44 1.69
C TYR A 84 -27.75 -34.91 0.87
N ILE A 85 -27.84 -33.65 0.44
CA ILE A 85 -26.84 -33.01 -0.42
C ILE A 85 -26.13 -31.82 0.24
N ILE A 86 -26.59 -31.37 1.41
CA ILE A 86 -25.90 -30.29 2.15
C ILE A 86 -24.49 -30.75 2.55
N GLY A 87 -23.50 -29.93 2.21
CA GLY A 87 -22.08 -30.20 2.42
C GLY A 87 -21.43 -31.03 1.30
N LEU A 88 -22.18 -31.43 0.26
CA LEU A 88 -21.60 -31.98 -0.95
C LEU A 88 -21.09 -30.87 -1.87
N HIS A 89 -20.08 -31.20 -2.67
CA HIS A 89 -19.65 -30.37 -3.79
C HIS A 89 -20.76 -30.35 -4.87
N LYS A 90 -20.89 -29.26 -5.62
CA LYS A 90 -21.98 -29.06 -6.61
C LYS A 90 -22.21 -30.26 -7.52
N GLU A 91 -21.15 -30.81 -8.11
CA GLU A 91 -21.21 -31.94 -9.03
C GLU A 91 -21.68 -33.23 -8.34
N ASP A 92 -21.24 -33.47 -7.11
CA ASP A 92 -21.67 -34.64 -6.32
C ASP A 92 -23.14 -34.54 -5.92
N ALA A 93 -23.60 -33.32 -5.59
CA ALA A 93 -25.00 -33.04 -5.27
C ALA A 93 -25.92 -33.25 -6.48
N VAL A 94 -25.52 -32.75 -7.67
CA VAL A 94 -26.24 -32.98 -8.93
C VAL A 94 -26.35 -34.46 -9.21
N LYS A 95 -25.23 -35.18 -9.17
CA LYS A 95 -25.19 -36.62 -9.40
C LYS A 95 -26.09 -37.39 -8.44
N ALA A 96 -26.07 -37.05 -7.14
CA ALA A 96 -26.88 -37.73 -6.14
C ALA A 96 -28.39 -37.58 -6.37
N LEU A 97 -28.82 -36.47 -6.98
CA LEU A 97 -30.21 -36.20 -7.38
C LEU A 97 -30.56 -36.91 -8.68
N GLU A 98 -29.72 -36.81 -9.70
CA GLU A 98 -29.92 -37.47 -11.01
C GLU A 98 -29.98 -38.99 -10.88
N ASP A 99 -29.15 -39.60 -10.02
CA ASP A 99 -29.15 -41.05 -9.73
C ASP A 99 -30.50 -41.54 -9.14
N ARG A 100 -31.38 -40.63 -8.72
CA ARG A 100 -32.72 -40.89 -8.17
C ARG A 100 -33.84 -40.36 -9.04
N ASN A 101 -33.56 -40.02 -10.30
CA ASN A 101 -34.50 -39.39 -11.22
C ASN A 101 -35.10 -38.08 -10.67
N LEU A 102 -34.38 -37.34 -9.81
CA LEU A 102 -34.78 -36.02 -9.34
C LEU A 102 -34.16 -34.94 -10.23
N VAL A 103 -34.87 -33.82 -10.42
CA VAL A 103 -34.41 -32.72 -11.29
C VAL A 103 -33.69 -31.68 -10.44
N PRO A 104 -32.37 -31.48 -10.60
CA PRO A 104 -31.62 -30.48 -9.83
C PRO A 104 -31.90 -29.05 -10.33
N GLU A 105 -32.18 -28.13 -9.42
CA GLU A 105 -32.26 -26.69 -9.70
C GLU A 105 -31.25 -25.94 -8.81
N ILE A 106 -30.28 -25.25 -9.42
CA ILE A 106 -29.12 -24.68 -8.71
C ILE A 106 -29.27 -23.17 -8.57
N HIS A 107 -29.18 -22.68 -7.34
CA HIS A 107 -29.12 -21.26 -7.01
C HIS A 107 -27.73 -20.91 -6.45
N LEU A 108 -27.13 -19.81 -6.92
CA LEU A 108 -25.81 -19.37 -6.46
C LEU A 108 -25.94 -18.18 -5.52
N GLU A 109 -25.45 -18.33 -4.27
CA GLU A 109 -25.59 -17.31 -3.23
C GLU A 109 -24.26 -17.01 -2.54
N TYR A 110 -24.08 -15.76 -2.12
CA TYR A 110 -22.94 -15.35 -1.30
C TYR A 110 -23.20 -15.69 0.16
N VAL A 111 -22.34 -16.53 0.74
CA VAL A 111 -22.47 -17.02 2.12
C VAL A 111 -21.11 -17.01 2.80
N GLU A 112 -21.05 -16.46 4.01
CA GLU A 112 -19.88 -16.56 4.87
C GLU A 112 -19.83 -17.91 5.58
N GLY A 113 -18.62 -18.46 5.78
CA GLY A 113 -18.43 -19.70 6.55
C GLY A 113 -18.72 -21.00 5.81
N VAL A 114 -19.14 -20.96 4.54
CA VAL A 114 -19.26 -22.13 3.67
C VAL A 114 -18.25 -22.03 2.54
N GLU A 115 -17.45 -23.08 2.36
CA GLU A 115 -16.49 -23.19 1.25
C GLU A 115 -17.20 -23.06 -0.11
N LYS A 116 -16.54 -22.44 -1.07
CA LYS A 116 -17.11 -22.20 -2.40
C LYS A 116 -17.39 -23.53 -3.12
N GLU A 117 -18.46 -23.58 -3.93
CA GLU A 117 -18.95 -24.76 -4.66
C GLU A 117 -19.62 -25.82 -3.78
N TYR A 118 -19.76 -25.58 -2.47
CA TYR A 118 -20.47 -26.47 -1.57
C TYR A 118 -21.93 -26.06 -1.37
N VAL A 119 -22.81 -27.05 -1.32
CA VAL A 119 -24.23 -26.88 -1.04
C VAL A 119 -24.45 -26.57 0.44
N PHE A 120 -25.18 -25.50 0.75
CA PHE A 120 -25.51 -25.14 2.13
C PHE A 120 -27.01 -25.15 2.43
N TYR A 121 -27.84 -25.21 1.39
CA TYR A 121 -29.29 -25.24 1.50
C TYR A 121 -29.88 -26.17 0.44
N GLN A 122 -30.89 -26.95 0.80
CA GLN A 122 -31.66 -27.78 -0.13
C GLN A 122 -33.15 -27.71 0.19
N ARG A 123 -33.98 -27.78 -0.85
CA ARG A 123 -35.43 -27.88 -0.75
C ARG A 123 -36.00 -28.69 -1.93
N PRO A 124 -36.89 -29.67 -1.72
CA PRO A 124 -37.42 -30.12 -0.42
C PRO A 124 -36.35 -30.78 0.49
N PRO A 125 -36.61 -30.92 1.81
CA PRO A 125 -35.63 -31.49 2.74
C PRO A 125 -35.39 -32.98 2.47
N ARG A 126 -34.25 -33.49 2.95
CA ARG A 126 -33.88 -34.91 2.83
C ARG A 126 -34.95 -35.85 3.41
N ASN A 127 -34.91 -37.10 2.97
CA ASN A 127 -35.74 -38.22 3.46
C ASN A 127 -37.25 -38.07 3.22
N GLN A 128 -37.67 -37.13 2.36
CA GLN A 128 -39.05 -37.02 1.92
C GLN A 128 -39.25 -37.89 0.67
N GLU A 129 -40.36 -38.63 0.62
CA GLU A 129 -40.80 -39.36 -0.57
C GLU A 129 -41.56 -38.41 -1.49
N VAL A 130 -41.11 -38.32 -2.73
CA VAL A 130 -41.69 -37.45 -3.77
C VAL A 130 -41.75 -38.21 -5.10
N PRO A 131 -42.66 -37.86 -6.02
CA PRO A 131 -42.68 -38.45 -7.36
C PRO A 131 -41.33 -38.30 -8.07
N ALA A 132 -40.93 -39.32 -8.82
CA ALA A 132 -39.81 -39.21 -9.77
C ALA A 132 -40.03 -38.02 -10.71
N GLY A 133 -38.95 -37.30 -11.02
CA GLY A 133 -38.98 -36.05 -11.78
C GLY A 133 -39.22 -34.79 -10.93
N THR A 134 -39.43 -34.93 -9.61
CA THR A 134 -39.57 -33.77 -8.71
C THR A 134 -38.32 -32.89 -8.74
N THR A 135 -38.53 -31.58 -8.83
CA THR A 135 -37.45 -30.59 -8.78
C THR A 135 -36.95 -30.38 -7.36
N VAL A 136 -35.63 -30.51 -7.17
CA VAL A 136 -34.93 -30.20 -5.92
C VAL A 136 -34.08 -28.96 -6.14
N SER A 137 -34.56 -27.84 -5.63
CA SER A 137 -33.83 -26.58 -5.56
C SER A 137 -32.76 -26.61 -4.46
N PHE A 138 -31.53 -26.22 -4.76
CA PHE A 138 -30.48 -26.12 -3.76
C PHE A 138 -29.56 -24.92 -3.99
N SER A 139 -29.04 -24.35 -2.91
CA SER A 139 -28.16 -23.19 -2.96
C SER A 139 -26.70 -23.60 -2.74
N VAL A 140 -25.83 -23.13 -3.63
CA VAL A 140 -24.39 -23.36 -3.62
C VAL A 140 -23.67 -22.07 -3.24
N SER A 141 -22.67 -22.19 -2.36
CA SER A 141 -21.89 -21.06 -1.89
C SER A 141 -20.99 -20.50 -2.99
N ARG A 142 -21.08 -19.18 -3.20
CA ARG A 142 -20.10 -18.36 -3.96
C ARG A 142 -18.95 -17.86 -3.07
N GLY A 143 -18.90 -18.29 -1.81
CA GLY A 143 -18.01 -17.73 -0.80
C GLY A 143 -18.49 -16.37 -0.26
N PRO A 144 -17.65 -15.67 0.53
CA PRO A 144 -17.99 -14.38 1.10
C PRO A 144 -18.24 -13.32 0.02
N TYR A 145 -19.08 -12.33 0.34
CA TYR A 145 -19.41 -11.25 -0.58
C TYR A 145 -18.14 -10.53 -1.06
N GLY A 146 -17.91 -10.49 -2.38
CA GLY A 146 -16.69 -9.95 -2.98
C GLY A 146 -15.68 -11.00 -3.46
N SER A 147 -15.88 -12.28 -3.13
CA SER A 147 -15.21 -13.41 -3.80
C SER A 147 -15.85 -13.62 -5.17
N SER A 148 -15.29 -13.00 -6.22
CA SER A 148 -15.70 -13.25 -7.60
C SER A 148 -14.67 -14.12 -8.30
N ASP A 149 -15.08 -15.31 -8.72
CA ASP A 149 -14.25 -16.32 -9.39
C ASP A 149 -13.96 -16.05 -10.86
N THR A 150 -14.39 -14.89 -11.38
CA THR A 150 -13.90 -14.37 -12.66
C THR A 150 -12.62 -13.57 -12.46
N GLU A 151 -11.80 -13.96 -11.49
CA GLU A 151 -10.53 -13.34 -11.20
C GLU A 151 -9.53 -13.76 -12.28
N THR A 152 -9.53 -13.06 -13.42
CA THR A 152 -8.46 -13.25 -14.42
C THR A 152 -7.15 -12.92 -13.73
N LYS A 153 -6.33 -13.94 -13.47
CA LYS A 153 -4.99 -13.78 -12.91
C LYS A 153 -3.99 -13.58 -14.04
N VAL A 154 -2.99 -12.77 -13.77
CA VAL A 154 -1.89 -12.48 -14.67
C VAL A 154 -0.58 -12.69 -13.92
N MET A 155 0.46 -13.07 -14.65
CA MET A 155 1.78 -13.28 -14.06
C MET A 155 2.45 -11.93 -13.83
N MET A 156 2.96 -11.70 -12.62
CA MET A 156 3.69 -10.50 -12.26
C MET A 156 4.98 -10.41 -13.10
N PRO A 157 5.16 -9.37 -13.93
CA PRO A 157 6.35 -9.24 -14.76
C PRO A 157 7.58 -8.83 -13.95
N ILE A 158 8.76 -9.04 -14.54
CA ILE A 158 10.03 -8.55 -13.95
C ILE A 158 10.13 -7.04 -14.16
N VAL A 159 10.10 -6.28 -13.07
CA VAL A 159 10.19 -4.81 -13.09
C VAL A 159 11.44 -4.25 -12.42
N MET A 160 12.13 -5.03 -11.58
CA MET A 160 13.35 -4.59 -10.90
C MET A 160 14.45 -4.22 -11.90
N GLY A 161 15.16 -3.13 -11.63
CA GLY A 161 16.23 -2.61 -12.48
C GLY A 161 15.75 -1.88 -13.75
N LYS A 162 14.47 -2.01 -14.14
CA LYS A 162 13.91 -1.21 -15.24
C LYS A 162 13.76 0.24 -14.84
N THR A 163 13.74 1.14 -15.82
CA THR A 163 13.34 2.53 -15.58
C THR A 163 11.88 2.58 -15.16
N ARG A 164 11.49 3.63 -14.42
CA ARG A 164 10.09 3.91 -14.06
C ARG A 164 9.14 3.74 -15.26
N ALA A 165 9.44 4.38 -16.39
CA ALA A 165 8.59 4.35 -17.58
C ALA A 165 8.47 2.93 -18.18
N GLN A 166 9.55 2.16 -18.20
CA GLN A 166 9.52 0.78 -18.68
C GLN A 166 8.71 -0.13 -17.74
N ALA A 167 8.87 0.03 -16.42
CA ALA A 167 8.13 -0.75 -15.44
C ALA A 167 6.63 -0.45 -15.49
N GLU A 168 6.25 0.83 -15.56
CA GLU A 168 4.85 1.25 -15.71
C GLU A 168 4.22 0.65 -16.97
N LYS A 169 4.91 0.78 -18.11
CA LYS A 169 4.42 0.24 -19.39
C LYS A 169 4.14 -1.27 -19.30
N VAL A 170 5.10 -2.03 -18.80
CA VAL A 170 4.99 -3.49 -18.71
C VAL A 170 3.86 -3.92 -17.75
N LEU A 171 3.69 -3.22 -16.63
CA LEU A 171 2.61 -3.52 -15.68
C LEU A 171 1.23 -3.20 -16.26
N VAL A 172 1.09 -2.05 -16.93
CA VAL A 172 -0.17 -1.65 -17.57
C VAL A 172 -0.54 -2.58 -18.72
N GLU A 173 0.43 -2.99 -19.55
CA GLU A 173 0.23 -4.00 -20.62
C GLU A 173 -0.22 -5.36 -20.06
N THR A 174 0.22 -5.70 -18.85
CA THR A 174 -0.21 -6.91 -18.12
C THR A 174 -1.60 -6.74 -17.48
N GLY A 175 -2.20 -5.54 -17.56
CA GLY A 175 -3.49 -5.23 -16.96
C GLY A 175 -3.43 -4.96 -15.46
N LEU A 176 -2.26 -4.58 -14.94
CA LEU A 176 -2.04 -4.19 -13.55
C LEU A 176 -2.02 -2.66 -13.41
N LEU A 177 -2.51 -2.18 -12.27
CA LEU A 177 -2.41 -0.77 -11.90
C LEU A 177 -1.08 -0.55 -11.17
N VAL A 178 -0.50 0.64 -11.31
CA VAL A 178 0.82 0.94 -10.74
C VAL A 178 0.70 2.10 -9.77
N LYS A 179 1.28 1.93 -8.58
CA LYS A 179 1.51 3.00 -7.61
C LYS A 179 3.00 3.14 -7.36
N ILE A 180 3.48 4.37 -7.33
CA ILE A 180 4.90 4.66 -7.24
C ILE A 180 5.23 5.15 -5.84
N ARG A 181 6.29 4.61 -5.29
CA ARG A 181 7.00 5.14 -4.13
C ARG A 181 8.41 5.47 -4.55
N GLU A 182 9.02 6.40 -3.84
CA GLU A 182 10.39 6.81 -4.08
C GLU A 182 11.22 6.56 -2.81
N SER A 183 12.45 6.12 -2.99
CA SER A 183 13.39 5.88 -1.89
C SER A 183 14.82 6.11 -2.36
N TYR A 184 15.70 6.53 -1.45
CA TYR A 184 17.13 6.57 -1.74
C TYR A 184 17.71 5.15 -1.82
N SER A 185 18.71 4.97 -2.69
CA SER A 185 19.49 3.74 -2.84
C SER A 185 20.87 4.09 -3.38
N SER A 186 21.91 3.60 -2.71
CA SER A 186 23.30 3.75 -3.16
C SER A 186 23.71 2.75 -4.24
N GLU A 187 22.91 1.70 -4.44
CA GLU A 187 23.17 0.59 -5.36
C GLU A 187 22.40 0.72 -6.68
N VAL A 188 21.19 1.29 -6.62
CA VAL A 188 20.30 1.40 -7.79
C VAL A 188 20.37 2.80 -8.38
N VAL A 189 20.64 2.87 -9.69
CA VAL A 189 20.67 4.12 -10.45
C VAL A 189 19.36 4.90 -10.29
N LYS A 190 19.47 6.23 -10.11
CA LYS A 190 18.32 7.13 -10.00
C LYS A 190 17.35 6.92 -11.18
N GLY A 191 16.06 6.78 -10.86
CA GLY A 191 14.99 6.55 -11.84
C GLY A 191 14.71 5.09 -12.17
N ASN A 192 15.51 4.15 -11.66
CA ASN A 192 15.26 2.72 -11.81
C ASN A 192 14.51 2.14 -10.60
N VAL A 193 13.77 1.06 -10.84
CA VAL A 193 13.00 0.35 -9.80
C VAL A 193 13.94 -0.43 -8.88
N ILE A 194 13.86 -0.13 -7.59
CA ILE A 194 14.54 -0.83 -6.49
C ILE A 194 13.80 -2.14 -6.20
N SER A 195 12.49 -2.07 -6.04
CA SER A 195 11.67 -3.21 -5.61
C SER A 195 10.21 -3.04 -5.99
N SER A 196 9.47 -4.14 -5.92
CA SER A 196 8.01 -4.18 -5.98
C SER A 196 7.46 -4.92 -4.76
N ASP A 197 6.24 -4.59 -4.35
CA ASP A 197 5.52 -5.29 -3.27
C ASP A 197 5.17 -6.74 -3.63
N THR A 198 4.97 -7.01 -4.92
CA THR A 198 4.74 -8.34 -5.48
C THR A 198 5.99 -8.81 -6.22
N ALA A 199 6.50 -9.99 -5.87
CA ALA A 199 7.62 -10.60 -6.56
C ALA A 199 7.25 -11.02 -8.00
N ALA A 200 8.21 -10.90 -8.92
CA ALA A 200 8.05 -11.37 -10.29
C ALA A 200 7.73 -12.88 -10.33
N GLY A 201 6.90 -13.29 -11.29
CA GLY A 201 6.46 -14.67 -11.46
C GLY A 201 5.31 -15.10 -10.54
N LYS A 202 4.81 -14.24 -9.64
CA LYS A 202 3.60 -14.54 -8.87
C LYS A 202 2.34 -14.27 -9.67
N GLU A 203 1.31 -15.08 -9.45
CA GLU A 203 -0.03 -14.78 -9.96
C GLU A 203 -0.65 -13.63 -9.17
N VAL A 204 -1.11 -12.62 -9.89
CA VAL A 204 -1.81 -11.46 -9.34
C VAL A 204 -3.11 -11.24 -10.08
N ARG A 205 -4.13 -10.79 -9.36
CA ARG A 205 -5.42 -10.44 -9.95
C ARG A 205 -5.25 -9.30 -10.95
N LYS A 206 -5.80 -9.46 -12.16
CA LYS A 206 -5.88 -8.38 -13.15
C LYS A 206 -6.65 -7.19 -12.57
N GLY A 207 -6.12 -5.98 -12.76
CA GLY A 207 -6.63 -4.75 -12.17
C GLY A 207 -6.21 -4.53 -10.71
N SER A 208 -5.41 -5.41 -10.11
CA SER A 208 -4.77 -5.13 -8.82
C SER A 208 -3.72 -4.03 -8.95
N THR A 209 -3.47 -3.32 -7.85
CA THR A 209 -2.45 -2.27 -7.78
C THR A 209 -1.16 -2.83 -7.23
N VAL A 210 -0.08 -2.70 -8.00
CA VAL A 210 1.29 -3.05 -7.61
C VAL A 210 2.02 -1.78 -7.21
N ILE A 211 2.68 -1.81 -6.06
CA ILE A 211 3.53 -0.72 -5.60
C ILE A 211 4.97 -0.98 -6.03
N ILE A 212 5.51 -0.09 -6.86
CA ILE A 212 6.93 -0.09 -7.21
C ILE A 212 7.67 1.00 -6.44
N THR A 213 8.87 0.70 -5.96
CA THR A 213 9.77 1.66 -5.33
C THR A 213 10.84 2.06 -6.33
N VAL A 214 10.94 3.34 -6.66
CA VAL A 214 11.91 3.91 -7.61
C VAL A 214 13.04 4.60 -6.86
N SER A 215 14.27 4.41 -7.34
CA SER A 215 15.47 5.00 -6.75
C SER A 215 15.54 6.51 -6.98
N LEU A 216 15.75 7.26 -5.91
CA LEU A 216 16.16 8.67 -5.95
C LEU A 216 17.68 8.83 -6.14
N GLY A 217 18.42 7.72 -6.19
CA GLY A 217 19.88 7.69 -6.15
C GLY A 217 20.40 7.68 -4.71
N LYS A 218 21.70 7.96 -4.55
CA LYS A 218 22.32 8.07 -3.23
C LYS A 218 21.64 9.17 -2.42
N GLU A 219 21.46 8.90 -1.13
CA GLU A 219 20.98 9.90 -0.20
C GLU A 219 21.96 11.08 -0.18
N PRO A 220 21.48 12.32 -0.36
CA PRO A 220 22.34 13.50 -0.26
C PRO A 220 22.85 13.62 1.18
N VAL A 221 24.16 13.80 1.34
CA VAL A 221 24.75 14.13 2.64
C VAL A 221 24.44 15.59 2.94
N GLU A 222 23.82 15.86 4.09
CA GLU A 222 23.64 17.22 4.57
C GLU A 222 25.01 17.85 4.86
N LYS A 223 25.30 18.96 4.18
CA LYS A 223 26.58 19.66 4.33
C LYS A 223 26.58 20.54 5.57
N VAL A 224 27.73 20.64 6.21
CA VAL A 224 28.00 21.55 7.31
C VAL A 224 28.76 22.78 6.80
N MET A 225 28.46 23.94 7.39
CA MET A 225 29.21 25.16 7.11
C MET A 225 30.53 25.11 7.87
N VAL A 226 31.65 25.35 7.18
CA VAL A 226 32.94 25.63 7.82
C VAL A 226 32.90 27.05 8.37
N PRO A 227 33.01 27.27 9.69
CA PRO A 227 33.15 28.61 10.24
C PRO A 227 34.46 29.27 9.81
N ASP A 228 34.44 30.59 9.65
CA ASP A 228 35.68 31.37 9.56
C ASP A 228 36.23 31.62 10.97
N VAL A 229 37.41 31.07 11.21
CA VAL A 229 38.17 31.14 12.46
C VAL A 229 39.48 31.91 12.28
N THR A 230 39.71 32.52 11.11
CA THR A 230 40.87 33.36 10.85
C THR A 230 40.94 34.50 11.88
N GLY A 231 42.10 34.70 12.50
CA GLY A 231 42.28 35.71 13.54
C GLY A 231 41.65 35.36 14.90
N ARG A 232 41.19 34.12 15.12
CA ARG A 232 40.81 33.62 16.45
C ARG A 232 41.97 32.91 17.14
N ALA A 233 41.88 32.75 18.46
CA ALA A 233 42.83 31.95 19.22
C ALA A 233 42.73 30.46 18.84
N ARG A 234 43.85 29.73 18.86
CA ARG A 234 43.91 28.29 18.54
C ARG A 234 42.83 27.46 19.23
N SER A 235 42.66 27.62 20.54
CA SER A 235 41.69 26.84 21.32
C SER A 235 40.25 27.11 20.90
N GLU A 236 39.89 28.39 20.69
CA GLU A 236 38.57 28.81 20.25
C GLU A 236 38.26 28.31 18.84
N ALA A 237 39.23 28.42 17.92
CA ALA A 237 39.10 27.96 16.54
C ALA A 237 38.84 26.45 16.47
N VAL A 238 39.59 25.66 17.25
CA VAL A 238 39.40 24.20 17.33
C VAL A 238 38.01 23.87 17.86
N SER A 239 37.58 24.49 18.96
CA SER A 239 36.26 24.24 19.55
C SER A 239 35.11 24.59 18.58
N LEU A 240 35.21 25.69 17.84
CA LEU A 240 34.20 26.07 16.86
C LEU A 240 34.10 25.06 15.70
N LEU A 241 35.23 24.62 15.16
CA LEU A 241 35.26 23.66 14.06
C LEU A 241 34.75 22.28 14.49
N GLU A 242 35.19 21.79 15.64
CA GLU A 242 34.72 20.51 16.19
C GLU A 242 33.22 20.55 16.53
N SER A 243 32.72 21.67 17.06
CA SER A 243 31.28 21.85 17.31
C SER A 243 30.43 21.85 16.03
N ALA A 244 31.03 22.22 14.90
CA ALA A 244 30.42 22.13 13.58
C ALA A 244 30.53 20.71 12.96
N GLY A 245 31.09 19.74 13.70
CA GLY A 245 31.26 18.36 13.23
C GLY A 245 32.42 18.20 12.25
N LEU A 246 33.43 19.08 12.29
CA LEU A 246 34.61 19.05 11.44
C LEU A 246 35.82 18.51 12.20
N THR A 247 36.80 17.99 11.46
CA THR A 247 38.08 17.55 12.03
C THR A 247 39.11 18.66 11.85
N VAL A 248 40.02 18.87 12.81
CA VAL A 248 41.05 19.92 12.71
C VAL A 248 42.44 19.31 12.58
N ARG A 249 43.24 19.84 11.64
CA ARG A 249 44.68 19.58 11.55
C ARG A 249 45.43 20.89 11.75
N ILE A 250 46.45 20.89 12.59
CA ILE A 250 47.20 22.10 12.93
C ILE A 250 48.61 22.03 12.35
N THR A 251 49.02 23.11 11.71
CA THR A 251 50.41 23.43 11.37
C THR A 251 50.80 24.76 11.99
N GLU A 252 52.09 25.02 12.18
CA GLU A 252 52.59 26.25 12.79
C GLU A 252 53.58 26.92 11.82
N ALA A 253 53.53 28.25 11.72
CA ALA A 253 54.43 29.05 10.87
C ALA A 253 54.69 30.41 11.52
N TYR A 254 55.85 31.01 11.25
CA TYR A 254 56.14 32.38 11.71
C TYR A 254 55.32 33.41 10.92
N SER A 255 55.00 34.53 11.56
CA SER A 255 54.26 35.65 10.96
C SER A 255 54.66 36.97 11.59
N ASP A 256 54.97 37.96 10.75
CA ASP A 256 55.29 39.32 11.22
C ASP A 256 54.07 40.14 11.64
N THR A 257 52.89 39.71 11.21
CA THR A 257 51.65 40.48 11.29
C THR A 257 50.59 39.83 12.17
N VAL A 258 50.64 38.51 12.36
CA VAL A 258 49.68 37.76 13.17
C VAL A 258 50.31 37.40 14.51
N PRO A 259 49.70 37.78 15.66
CA PRO A 259 50.21 37.42 16.98
C PRO A 259 50.36 35.91 17.20
N GLU A 260 51.33 35.51 18.02
CA GLU A 260 51.55 34.12 18.40
C GLU A 260 50.27 33.47 18.96
N GLY A 261 50.00 32.22 18.57
CA GLY A 261 48.86 31.44 19.05
C GLY A 261 47.53 31.73 18.34
N MET A 262 47.51 32.67 17.39
CA MET A 262 46.34 33.03 16.58
C MET A 262 46.33 32.28 15.24
N VAL A 263 45.15 32.02 14.70
CA VAL A 263 44.97 31.42 13.37
C VAL A 263 45.38 32.43 12.31
N MET A 264 46.45 32.13 11.59
CA MET A 264 46.93 32.91 10.44
C MET A 264 46.18 32.56 9.16
N ALA A 265 45.87 31.28 8.97
CA ALA A 265 45.16 30.80 7.80
C ALA A 265 44.34 29.54 8.11
N GLN A 266 43.25 29.36 7.37
CA GLN A 266 42.47 28.12 7.36
C GLN A 266 42.26 27.61 5.93
N ASN A 267 42.16 26.30 5.76
CA ASN A 267 41.77 25.67 4.50
C ASN A 267 41.03 24.34 4.75
N PRO A 268 39.79 24.16 4.25
CA PRO A 268 38.99 25.12 3.47
C PRO A 268 38.58 26.38 4.26
N GLY A 269 38.27 27.46 3.53
CA GLY A 269 37.68 28.68 4.07
C GLY A 269 36.21 28.49 4.47
N ALA A 270 35.45 29.58 4.58
CA ALA A 270 34.02 29.53 4.92
C ALA A 270 33.17 28.98 3.76
N VAL A 271 33.02 27.65 3.68
CA VAL A 271 32.28 26.95 2.63
C VAL A 271 31.51 25.75 3.20
N LEU A 272 30.53 25.25 2.43
CA LEU A 272 29.78 24.04 2.78
C LEU A 272 30.56 22.77 2.40
N VAL A 273 30.79 21.89 3.37
CA VAL A 273 31.53 20.63 3.21
C VAL A 273 30.77 19.46 3.81
N GLU A 274 31.21 18.23 3.54
CA GLU A 274 30.64 17.05 4.20
C GLU A 274 31.07 16.99 5.68
N PRO A 275 30.22 16.48 6.58
CA PRO A 275 30.61 16.25 7.97
C PRO A 275 31.90 15.43 8.10
N GLY A 276 32.73 15.75 9.08
CA GLY A 276 34.03 15.10 9.31
C GLY A 276 35.16 15.58 8.40
N THR A 277 34.89 16.47 7.43
CA THR A 277 35.93 17.09 6.59
C THR A 277 37.03 17.70 7.47
N THR A 278 38.29 17.51 7.07
CA THR A 278 39.43 18.08 7.80
C THR A 278 39.71 19.51 7.37
N VAL A 279 39.71 20.43 8.34
CA VAL A 279 40.13 21.82 8.19
C VAL A 279 41.56 21.97 8.70
N ASN A 280 42.46 22.41 7.81
CA ASN A 280 43.84 22.70 8.14
C ASN A 280 43.95 24.13 8.65
N LEU A 281 44.43 24.31 9.88
CA LEU A 281 44.74 25.60 10.46
C LEU A 281 46.24 25.80 10.50
N THR A 282 46.68 26.98 10.08
CA THR A 282 48.05 27.44 10.31
C THR A 282 48.04 28.46 11.44
N ILE A 283 48.71 28.12 12.53
CA ILE A 283 48.82 28.96 13.73
C ILE A 283 50.12 29.75 13.65
N SER A 284 50.06 31.03 14.01
CA SER A 284 51.24 31.89 14.07
C SER A 284 52.13 31.50 15.26
N LYS A 285 53.44 31.36 14.99
CA LYS A 285 54.50 31.25 16.00
C LYS A 285 55.04 32.63 16.44
N GLY A 286 54.41 33.73 16.00
CA GLY A 286 54.94 35.08 16.14
C GLY A 286 56.03 35.39 15.10
N LYS A 287 56.73 36.51 15.31
CA LYS A 287 57.85 36.94 14.45
C LYS A 287 58.99 35.94 14.53
N GLU A 288 59.64 35.68 13.40
CA GLU A 288 60.90 34.95 13.41
C GLU A 288 61.97 35.84 14.06
N SER A 289 62.55 35.39 15.17
CA SER A 289 63.71 36.07 15.75
C SER A 289 64.92 35.80 14.86
N GLU A 290 65.64 36.85 14.43
CA GLU A 290 66.92 36.66 13.76
C GLU A 290 67.84 35.82 14.66
N PRO A 291 68.56 34.82 14.12
CA PRO A 291 69.54 34.10 14.90
C PRO A 291 70.54 35.12 15.46
N ASP A 292 70.78 35.03 16.76
CA ASP A 292 71.77 35.83 17.47
C ASP A 292 73.12 35.62 16.76
N LEU A 293 73.48 36.53 15.85
CA LEU A 293 74.79 36.52 15.24
C LEU A 293 75.73 36.94 16.36
N GLU A 294 76.36 35.95 17.02
CA GLU A 294 77.48 36.19 17.92
C GLU A 294 78.45 37.13 17.18
N GLU A 295 78.50 38.38 17.62
CA GLU A 295 79.40 39.39 17.08
C GLU A 295 80.82 38.83 17.26
N PRO A 296 81.64 38.72 16.19
CA PRO A 296 82.93 38.08 16.30
C PRO A 296 83.77 38.84 17.33
N GLU A 297 84.28 38.14 18.35
CA GLU A 297 85.15 38.73 19.35
C GLU A 297 86.27 39.50 18.66
N GLU A 298 86.30 40.82 18.90
CA GLU A 298 87.29 41.73 18.35
C GLU A 298 88.69 41.21 18.73
N PRO A 299 89.61 40.98 17.77
CA PRO A 299 90.90 40.41 18.10
C PRO A 299 91.67 41.36 19.01
N ALA A 300 92.18 40.81 20.13
CA ALA A 300 92.99 41.53 21.09
C ALA A 300 94.11 42.33 20.41
N ASP A 301 94.15 43.62 20.72
CA ASP A 301 95.13 44.62 20.26
C ASP A 301 96.57 44.10 20.43
N PRO A 302 97.40 44.07 19.37
CA PRO A 302 98.79 43.64 19.50
C PRO A 302 99.58 44.69 20.29
N ALA A 303 100.18 44.25 21.40
CA ALA A 303 101.02 45.06 22.28
C ALA A 303 102.01 45.96 21.52
N ASP A 304 101.97 47.25 21.87
CA ASP A 304 102.82 48.34 21.41
C ASP A 304 104.30 48.11 21.80
N PRO A 305 105.29 48.24 20.89
CA PRO A 305 106.69 48.04 21.19
C PRO A 305 107.41 49.34 21.62
N GLU A 306 108.17 49.21 22.72
CA GLU A 306 109.40 49.95 23.10
C GLU A 306 109.31 51.41 23.60
N ASP A 307 110.00 51.71 24.72
CA ASP A 307 111.15 52.65 24.70
C ASP A 307 112.07 52.50 25.96
N PRO A 308 113.40 52.71 25.87
CA PRO A 308 114.42 52.25 26.82
C PRO A 308 115.00 53.33 27.75
N GLY A 309 115.59 52.90 28.88
CA GLY A 309 116.59 53.65 29.68
C GLY A 309 116.04 54.86 30.45
N THR A 310 116.61 55.33 31.57
CA THR A 310 117.98 55.28 32.09
C THR A 310 117.96 55.65 33.61
N PRO A 311 119.10 55.79 34.34
CA PRO A 311 119.45 55.05 35.56
C PRO A 311 119.32 55.88 36.86
N ILE A 312 119.72 55.35 38.03
CA ILE A 312 120.68 56.01 38.97
C ILE A 312 121.06 55.12 40.16
N ASN A 313 122.31 55.31 40.59
CA ASN A 313 123.09 54.68 41.66
C ASN A 313 122.51 54.85 43.09
N GLY A 314 122.91 53.91 43.96
CA GLY A 314 122.95 54.01 45.42
C GLY A 314 123.75 52.86 46.02
#